data_AF-A0A6L6R9A9-F1
#
_entry.id   AF-A0A6L6R9A9-F1
#
_cell.length_a   1.000
_cell.length_b   1.000
_cell.length_c   1.000
_cell.angle_alpha   90.00
_cell.angle_beta   90.00
_cell.angle_gamma   90.00
#
_symmetry.space_group_name_H-M   'P 1'
#
loop_
_entity.id
_entity.type
_entity.pdbx_description
1 polymer ?
#
loop_
_entity_poly.entity_id
_entity_poly.type
_entity_poly.pdbx_seq_one_letter_code
_entity_poly.pdbx_strand_id
1 'polypeptide(L)'
;MLSLVPDLPTHMWHVTLTVEGPPVEAAEIKGALERLSHEHPFLLDGRYSEGRAEVRYWDEAVDAAAALDLAAKLWSEHRTSAGLPDWAVVGVEVLARQTFHRRVRAAHGQPGLVAAGRIVPF
;
A
#
# COMPACT_ATOMS: atom_id res chain seq x y z
N MET A 1 35.88 -2.03 -5.48
CA MET A 1 35.37 -3.21 -4.75
C MET A 1 33.88 -3.31 -5.04
N LEU A 2 33.51 -3.98 -6.14
CA LEU A 2 32.11 -4.19 -6.53
C LEU A 2 31.53 -5.25 -5.59
N SER A 3 30.59 -4.85 -4.73
CA SER A 3 29.87 -5.79 -3.88
C SER A 3 28.93 -6.61 -4.76
N LEU A 4 29.26 -7.89 -4.96
CA LEU A 4 28.33 -8.89 -5.48
C LEU A 4 27.30 -9.15 -4.39
N VAL A 5 26.27 -8.32 -4.34
CA VAL A 5 25.00 -8.78 -3.76
C VAL A 5 24.49 -9.80 -4.79
N PRO A 6 24.43 -11.11 -4.47
CA PRO A 6 23.82 -12.06 -5.40
C PRO A 6 22.41 -11.57 -5.72
N ASP A 7 21.96 -11.77 -6.96
CA ASP A 7 20.60 -11.49 -7.39
C ASP A 7 19.70 -12.47 -6.62
N LEU A 8 19.29 -12.09 -5.42
CA LEU A 8 18.45 -12.90 -4.56
C LEU A 8 17.07 -12.99 -5.24
N PRO A 9 16.47 -14.18 -5.34
CA PRO A 9 15.15 -14.31 -5.94
C PRO A 9 14.17 -13.39 -5.19
N THR A 10 13.50 -12.50 -5.92
CA THR A 10 12.44 -11.67 -5.36
C THR A 10 11.14 -12.47 -5.31
N HIS A 11 10.36 -12.21 -4.27
CA HIS A 11 9.03 -12.75 -4.10
C HIS A 11 8.01 -11.62 -4.16
N MET A 12 6.79 -11.97 -4.60
CA MET A 12 5.69 -11.03 -4.70
C MET A 12 4.89 -11.02 -3.39
N TRP A 13 4.76 -9.85 -2.77
CA TRP A 13 4.12 -9.61 -1.48
C TRP A 13 2.92 -8.69 -1.63
N HIS A 14 1.80 -9.05 -1.01
CA HIS A 14 0.68 -8.13 -0.88
C HIS A 14 0.92 -7.27 0.35
N VAL A 15 0.87 -5.96 0.17
CA VAL A 15 1.04 -4.97 1.24
C VAL A 15 -0.27 -4.25 1.49
N THR A 16 -0.63 -4.06 2.76
CA THR A 16 -1.61 -3.08 3.21
C THR A 16 -0.91 -2.07 4.10
N LEU A 17 -0.83 -0.82 3.67
CA LEU A 17 -0.30 0.30 4.43
C LEU A 17 -1.46 1.09 5.03
N THR A 18 -1.44 1.31 6.34
CA THR A 18 -2.41 2.14 7.06
C THR A 18 -1.72 3.39 7.60
N VAL A 19 -2.29 4.55 7.30
CA VAL A 19 -1.80 5.85 7.75
C VAL A 19 -2.92 6.64 8.43
N GLU A 20 -2.55 7.42 9.44
CA GLU A 20 -3.46 8.28 10.19
C GLU A 20 -2.81 9.61 10.55
N GLY A 21 -3.64 10.64 10.71
CA GLY A 21 -3.20 11.93 11.22
C GLY A 21 -4.34 12.94 11.29
N PRO A 22 -4.01 14.24 11.38
CA PRO A 22 -5.01 15.30 11.48
C PRO A 22 -5.99 15.29 10.30
N PRO A 23 -7.28 15.64 10.53
CA PRO A 23 -8.27 15.69 9.47
C PRO A 23 -7.85 16.57 8.29
N VAL A 24 -8.08 16.10 7.06
CA VAL A 24 -7.93 16.83 5.80
C VAL A 24 -9.18 16.65 4.95
N GLU A 25 -9.43 17.61 4.06
CA GLU A 25 -10.60 17.59 3.19
C GLU A 25 -10.62 16.35 2.30
N ALA A 26 -11.78 15.69 2.21
CA ALA A 26 -11.95 14.42 1.50
C ALA A 26 -11.51 14.49 0.02
N ALA A 27 -11.68 15.63 -0.64
CA ALA A 27 -11.26 15.84 -2.02
C ALA A 27 -9.72 15.92 -2.17
N GLU A 28 -9.04 16.51 -1.18
CA GLU A 28 -7.58 16.65 -1.18
C GLU A 28 -6.91 15.28 -1.05
N ILE A 29 -7.34 14.48 -0.08
CA ILE A 29 -6.80 13.12 0.13
C ILE A 29 -7.10 12.21 -1.06
N LYS A 30 -8.30 12.29 -1.65
CA LYS A 30 -8.64 11.53 -2.87
C LYS A 30 -7.67 11.87 -4.01
N GLY A 31 -7.47 13.16 -4.27
CA GLY A 31 -6.55 13.61 -5.33
C GLY A 31 -5.11 13.19 -5.06
N ALA A 32 -4.66 13.20 -3.80
CA ALA A 32 -3.33 12.75 -3.43
C ALA A 32 -3.13 11.25 -3.63
N LEU A 33 -4.10 10.43 -3.23
CA LEU A 33 -4.09 8.99 -3.44
C LEU A 33 -4.17 8.62 -4.92
N GLU A 34 -4.93 9.36 -5.72
CA GLU A 34 -4.93 9.21 -7.17
C GLU A 34 -3.56 9.50 -7.77
N ARG A 35 -2.87 10.57 -7.36
CA ARG A 35 -1.50 10.85 -7.82
C ARG A 35 -0.51 9.77 -7.38
N LEU A 36 -0.58 9.32 -6.12
CA LEU A 36 0.23 8.19 -5.63
C LEU A 36 0.02 6.93 -6.49
N SER A 37 -1.23 6.63 -6.88
CA SER A 37 -1.53 5.50 -7.76
C SER A 37 -0.93 5.63 -9.17
N HIS A 38 -0.72 6.86 -9.67
CA HIS A 38 -0.03 7.07 -10.95
C HIS A 38 1.49 6.92 -10.79
N GLU A 39 2.05 7.38 -9.67
CA GLU A 39 3.48 7.26 -9.36
C GLU A 39 3.89 5.82 -9.02
N HIS A 40 2.96 5.05 -8.47
CA HIS A 40 3.17 3.68 -8.04
C HIS A 40 2.18 2.73 -8.75
N PRO A 41 2.40 2.40 -10.05
CA PRO A 41 1.40 1.75 -10.91
C PRO A 41 0.98 0.32 -10.49
N PHE A 42 1.63 -0.27 -9.47
CA PHE A 42 1.23 -1.55 -8.86
C PHE A 42 0.20 -1.41 -7.73
N LEU A 43 -0.31 -0.20 -7.49
CA LEU A 43 -1.33 0.08 -6.49
C LEU A 43 -2.66 -0.59 -6.88
N LEU A 44 -3.13 -1.47 -6.00
CA LEU A 44 -4.33 -2.29 -6.20
C LEU A 44 -5.60 -1.56 -5.81
N ASP A 45 -5.65 -0.91 -4.64
CA ASP A 45 -6.79 -0.11 -4.20
C ASP A 45 -6.37 0.84 -3.08
N GLY A 46 -7.21 1.84 -2.81
CA GLY A 46 -7.05 2.72 -1.67
C GLY A 46 -8.40 3.04 -1.03
N ARG A 47 -8.43 3.10 0.30
CA ARG A 47 -9.59 3.56 1.07
C ARG A 47 -9.21 4.76 1.91
N TYR A 48 -10.13 5.70 2.08
CA TYR A 48 -9.81 6.90 2.84
C TYR A 48 -11.01 7.49 3.59
N SER A 49 -10.70 8.24 4.63
CA SER A 49 -11.58 9.18 5.32
C SER A 49 -10.77 10.43 5.66
N GLU A 50 -11.38 11.41 6.33
CA GLU A 50 -10.73 12.68 6.62
C GLU A 50 -9.44 12.54 7.45
N GLY A 51 -9.25 11.49 8.24
CA GLY A 51 -8.06 11.33 9.11
C GLY A 51 -7.32 10.01 8.94
N ARG A 52 -7.68 9.20 7.94
CA ARG A 52 -7.12 7.86 7.74
C ARG A 52 -7.10 7.49 6.27
N ALA A 53 -6.08 6.74 5.86
CA ALA A 53 -6.09 6.02 4.60
C ALA A 53 -5.50 4.62 4.73
N GLU A 54 -6.00 3.71 3.90
CA GLU A 54 -5.42 2.40 3.65
C GLU A 54 -5.05 2.31 2.17
N VAL A 55 -3.81 1.93 1.88
CA VAL A 55 -3.34 1.69 0.50
C VAL A 55 -2.92 0.23 0.38
N ARG A 56 -3.36 -0.43 -0.68
CA ARG A 56 -3.01 -1.83 -0.96
C ARG A 56 -2.31 -1.96 -2.29
N TYR A 57 -1.27 -2.79 -2.34
CA TYR A 57 -0.48 -2.98 -3.56
C TYR A 57 0.27 -4.32 -3.52
N TRP A 58 0.81 -4.70 -4.68
CA TRP A 58 1.80 -5.77 -4.77
C TRP A 58 3.19 -5.17 -4.86
N ASP A 59 4.14 -5.76 -4.13
CA ASP A 59 5.54 -5.35 -4.11
C ASP A 59 6.49 -6.54 -4.27
N GLU A 60 7.65 -6.30 -4.85
CA GLU A 60 8.71 -7.29 -5.00
C GLU A 60 9.79 -7.09 -3.93
N ALA A 61 10.02 -8.12 -3.12
CA ALA A 61 11.07 -8.10 -2.12
C ALA A 61 11.63 -9.49 -1.87
N VAL A 62 12.89 -9.54 -1.44
CA VAL A 62 13.59 -10.79 -1.14
C VAL A 62 12.94 -11.58 0.00
N ASP A 63 12.35 -10.90 0.96
CA ASP A 63 11.58 -11.47 2.06
C ASP A 63 10.54 -10.49 2.61
N ALA A 64 9.79 -10.93 3.63
CA ALA A 64 8.74 -10.12 4.24
C ALA A 64 9.29 -8.90 5.00
N ALA A 65 10.52 -8.98 5.55
CA ALA A 65 11.13 -7.88 6.29
C ALA A 65 11.56 -6.77 5.34
N ALA A 66 12.16 -7.12 4.20
CA ALA A 66 12.48 -6.18 3.14
C ALA A 66 11.23 -5.49 2.59
N ALA A 67 10.13 -6.23 2.35
CA ALA A 67 8.85 -5.64 1.94
C ALA A 67 8.29 -4.68 3.00
N LEU A 68 8.41 -5.02 4.28
CA LEU A 68 7.99 -4.15 5.38
C LEU A 68 8.80 -2.83 5.41
N ASP A 69 10.12 -2.91 5.24
CA ASP A 69 11.01 -1.75 5.25
C ASP A 69 10.75 -0.80 4.08
N LEU A 70 10.40 -1.33 2.91
CA LEU A 70 9.99 -0.53 1.74
C LEU A 70 8.61 0.11 2.00
N ALA A 71 7.64 -0.67 2.45
CA ALA A 71 6.28 -0.20 2.73
C ALA A 71 6.23 0.91 3.78
N ALA A 72 7.05 0.82 4.83
CA ALA A 72 7.12 1.82 5.88
C ALA A 72 7.59 3.20 5.38
N LYS A 73 8.24 3.27 4.22
CA LYS A 73 8.78 4.52 3.64
C LYS A 73 7.90 5.10 2.54
N LEU A 74 7.04 4.28 1.91
CA LEU A 74 6.19 4.68 0.78
C LEU A 74 5.51 6.04 1.02
N TRP A 75 4.86 6.22 2.17
CA TRP A 75 4.09 7.44 2.44
C TRP A 75 4.98 8.68 2.52
N SER A 76 6.11 8.60 3.23
CA SER A 76 6.99 9.75 3.44
C SER A 76 7.80 10.08 2.19
N GLU A 77 8.21 9.07 1.42
CA GLU A 77 8.93 9.22 0.15
C GLU A 77 8.07 9.90 -0.92
N HIS A 78 6.77 9.57 -0.98
CA HIS A 78 5.84 10.15 -1.94
C HIS A 78 5.06 11.36 -1.40
N ARG A 79 5.33 11.79 -0.16
CA ARG A 79 4.56 12.86 0.49
C ARG A 79 4.53 14.14 -0.34
N THR A 80 5.67 14.55 -0.84
CA THR A 80 5.81 15.78 -1.63
C THR A 80 5.33 15.60 -3.06
N SER A 81 5.68 14.50 -3.73
CA SER A 81 5.36 14.28 -5.15
C SER A 81 3.86 14.08 -5.37
N ALA A 82 3.22 13.28 -4.53
CA ALA A 82 1.79 13.02 -4.60
C ALA A 82 0.95 14.04 -3.79
N GLY A 83 1.58 14.94 -3.02
CA GLY A 83 0.89 15.90 -2.17
C GLY A 83 0.07 15.22 -1.07
N LEU A 84 0.64 14.19 -0.43
CA LEU A 84 0.02 13.47 0.66
C LEU A 84 0.09 14.30 1.95
N PRO A 85 -0.90 14.18 2.85
CA PRO A 85 -0.82 14.83 4.15
C PRO A 85 0.31 14.26 5.00
N ASP A 86 0.74 15.04 5.99
CA ASP A 86 1.78 14.66 6.97
C ASP A 86 1.22 13.68 8.02
N TRP A 87 0.74 12.54 7.53
CA TRP A 87 0.20 11.44 8.32
C TRP A 87 1.26 10.41 8.64
N ALA A 88 1.12 9.79 9.80
CA ALA A 88 2.02 8.75 10.26
C ALA A 88 1.57 7.40 9.74
N VAL A 89 2.53 6.52 9.42
CA VAL A 89 2.25 5.10 9.24
C VAL A 89 1.91 4.50 10.61
N VAL A 90 0.70 3.96 10.73
CA VAL A 90 0.20 3.35 11.97
C VAL A 90 0.00 1.83 11.86
N GLY A 91 0.12 1.27 10.66
CA GLY A 91 0.05 -0.16 10.44
C GLY A 91 0.61 -0.57 9.08
N VAL A 92 1.29 -1.72 9.06
CA VAL A 92 1.72 -2.38 7.83
C VAL A 92 1.40 -3.86 7.94
N GLU A 93 0.72 -4.40 6.95
CA GLU A 93 0.52 -5.83 6.78
C GLU A 93 1.24 -6.31 5.52
N VAL A 94 2.08 -7.34 5.65
CA VAL A 94 2.81 -7.96 4.54
C VAL A 94 2.41 -9.42 4.46
N LEU A 95 1.83 -9.84 3.33
CA LEU A 95 1.37 -11.20 3.11
C LEU A 95 2.02 -11.81 1.88
N ALA A 96 2.55 -13.02 2.03
CA ALA A 96 2.93 -13.83 0.88
C ALA A 96 1.70 -14.05 -0.03
N ARG A 97 1.92 -14.06 -1.35
CA ARG A 97 0.84 -14.23 -2.34
C ARG A 97 -0.11 -15.39 -2.06
N GLN A 98 0.40 -16.54 -1.64
CA GLN A 98 -0.42 -17.70 -1.30
C GLN A 98 -1.31 -17.45 -0.07
N THR A 99 -0.79 -16.77 0.95
CA THR A 99 -1.53 -16.39 2.16
C THR A 99 -2.65 -15.42 1.83
N PHE A 100 -2.36 -14.39 1.02
CA PHE A 100 -3.35 -13.45 0.53
C PHE A 100 -4.49 -14.17 -0.21
N HIS A 101 -4.17 -15.00 -1.21
CA HIS A 101 -5.20 -15.74 -1.96
C HIS A 101 -6.03 -16.68 -1.07
N ARG A 102 -5.43 -17.28 -0.03
CA ARG A 102 -6.18 -18.11 0.93
C ARG A 102 -7.17 -17.27 1.74
N ARG A 103 -6.75 -16.11 2.25
CA ARG A 103 -7.62 -15.19 2.99
C ARG A 103 -8.74 -14.65 2.11
N VAL A 104 -8.43 -14.26 0.88
CA VAL A 104 -9.43 -13.82 -0.10
C VAL A 104 -10.44 -14.92 -0.38
N ARG A 105 -10.01 -16.16 -0.63
CA ARG A 105 -10.93 -17.31 -0.80
C ARG A 105 -11.80 -17.59 0.43
N ALA A 106 -11.24 -17.47 1.63
CA ALA A 106 -12.02 -17.60 2.86
C ALA A 106 -13.02 -16.45 3.03
N ALA A 107 -12.61 -15.23 2.68
CA ALA A 107 -13.45 -14.05 2.72
C ALA A 107 -14.53 -14.04 1.64
N HIS A 108 -14.34 -14.70 0.49
CA HIS A 108 -15.32 -14.84 -0.60
C HIS A 108 -16.59 -15.64 -0.21
N GLY A 109 -16.72 -16.11 1.03
CA GLY A 109 -18.02 -16.42 1.64
C GLY A 109 -18.84 -15.18 2.04
N GLN A 110 -18.27 -13.97 1.91
CA GLN A 110 -18.86 -12.65 2.09
C GLN A 110 -18.46 -11.75 0.90
N PRO A 111 -19.39 -10.99 0.29
CA PRO A 111 -19.11 -10.26 -0.94
C PRO A 111 -18.30 -8.99 -0.67
N GLY A 112 -17.17 -8.84 -1.36
CA GLY A 112 -16.41 -7.58 -1.32
C GLY A 112 -15.04 -7.61 -2.00
N LEU A 113 -14.88 -8.23 -3.18
CA LEU A 113 -13.69 -7.93 -3.99
C LEU A 113 -13.97 -6.68 -4.81
N VAL A 114 -13.59 -5.54 -4.25
CA VAL A 114 -13.64 -4.24 -4.91
C VAL A 114 -12.65 -4.28 -6.08
N ALA A 115 -13.11 -3.86 -7.27
CA ALA A 115 -12.30 -3.79 -8.49
C ALA A 115 -10.94 -3.10 -8.25
N ALA A 116 -9.89 -3.69 -8.85
CA ALA A 116 -8.54 -3.14 -8.84
C ALA A 116 -8.52 -1.71 -9.42
N GLY A 117 -7.69 -0.86 -8.84
CA GLY A 117 -7.44 0.53 -9.21
C GLY A 117 -8.40 1.56 -8.59
N ARG A 118 -9.23 1.22 -7.61
CA ARG A 118 -10.21 2.18 -7.06
C ARG A 118 -9.73 2.84 -5.76
N ILE A 119 -9.73 4.17 -5.76
CA ILE A 119 -9.66 5.00 -4.54
C ILE A 119 -11.10 5.32 -4.13
N VAL A 120 -11.53 4.82 -2.98
CA VAL A 120 -12.92 4.96 -2.49
C VAL A 120 -12.95 5.41 -1.03
N PRO A 121 -14.01 6.08 -0.56
CA PRO A 121 -14.20 6.29 0.88
C PRO A 121 -14.28 4.97 1.66
N PHE A 122 -13.97 5.00 2.96
CA PHE A 122 -14.27 3.88 3.87
C PHE A 122 -15.77 3.58 3.92
#